data_AF-Q30IS0-F1
#
_entry.id   AF-Q30IS0-F1
#
_cell.length_a   1.000
_cell.length_b   1.000
_cell.length_c   1.000
_cell.angle_alpha   90.00
_cell.angle_beta   90.00
_cell.angle_gamma   90.00
#
_symmetry.space_group_name_H-M   'P 1'
#
loop_
_entity.id
_entity.type
_entity.pdbx_description
1 polymer ?
#
loop_
_entity_poly.entity_id
_entity_poly.type
_entity_poly.pdbx_seq_one_letter_code
_entity_poly.pdbx_strand_id
1 'polypeptide(L)' 'AQFYRVDLETLRGYFNQSEEGVHTLQRLFGCEVSPDGSFKRSFYQYGYDGHDYL' A
#
# COMPACT_ATOMS: atom_id res chain seq x y z
N ALA A 1 -6.65 -6.17 -8.76
CA ALA A 1 -7.82 -5.30 -8.57
C ALA A 1 -8.72 -5.77 -7.42
N GLN A 2 -9.15 -7.04 -7.37
CA GLN A 2 -10.06 -7.53 -6.31
C GLN A 2 -9.50 -7.39 -4.87
N PHE A 3 -8.20 -7.65 -4.65
CA PHE A 3 -7.57 -7.48 -3.33
C PHE A 3 -7.67 -6.05 -2.81
N TYR A 4 -7.32 -5.05 -3.63
CA TYR A 4 -7.42 -3.64 -3.25
C TYR A 4 -8.84 -3.21 -2.87
N ARG A 5 -9.88 -3.80 -3.46
CA ARG A 5 -11.27 -3.51 -3.08
C ARG A 5 -11.58 -4.01 -1.68
N VAL A 6 -11.23 -5.26 -1.38
CA VAL A 6 -11.43 -5.87 -0.05
C VAL A 6 -10.60 -5.14 1.01
N ASP A 7 -9.37 -4.78 0.67
CA ASP A 7 -8.48 -4.02 1.57
C ASP A 7 -9.05 -2.62 1.84
N LEU A 8 -9.57 -1.92 0.83
CA LEU A 8 -10.26 -0.62 1.02
C LEU A 8 -11.51 -0.75 1.92
N GLU A 9 -12.33 -1.79 1.71
CA GLU A 9 -13.49 -2.07 2.58
C GLU A 9 -13.05 -2.33 4.03
N THR A 10 -11.93 -3.04 4.21
CA THR A 10 -11.35 -3.36 5.52
C THR A 10 -10.80 -2.10 6.21
N LEU A 11 -9.98 -1.31 5.50
CA LEU A 11 -9.37 -0.09 6.03
C LEU A 11 -10.44 0.95 6.41
N ARG A 12 -11.48 1.10 5.58
CA ARG A 12 -12.63 1.96 5.92
C ARG A 12 -13.25 1.58 7.25
N GLY A 13 -13.39 0.28 7.52
CA GLY A 13 -13.87 -0.24 8.80
C GLY A 13 -12.91 0.06 9.97
N TYR A 14 -11.61 -0.13 9.79
CA TYR A 14 -10.61 0.14 10.83
C TYR A 14 -10.55 1.60 11.25
N PHE A 15 -10.72 2.52 10.30
CA PHE A 15 -10.73 3.95 10.56
C PHE A 15 -12.12 4.53 10.82
N ASN A 16 -13.17 3.69 10.89
CA ASN A 16 -14.57 4.10 11.09
C ASN A 16 -15.02 5.20 10.11
N GLN A 17 -14.63 5.08 8.84
CA GLN A 17 -14.91 6.05 7.78
C GLN A 17 -16.29 5.81 7.14
N SER A 18 -16.89 6.87 6.58
CA SER A 18 -18.21 6.81 5.94
C SER A 18 -18.18 6.05 4.61
N GLU A 19 -19.33 5.50 4.20
CA GLU A 19 -19.43 4.72 2.96
C GLU A 19 -19.27 5.57 1.69
N GLU A 20 -19.70 6.83 1.73
CA GLU A 20 -19.65 7.77 0.59
C GLU A 20 -18.28 8.45 0.40
N GLY A 21 -17.31 8.15 1.28
CA GLY A 21 -15.95 8.68 1.18
C GLY A 21 -15.14 8.11 0.03
N VAL A 22 -14.33 8.95 -0.63
CA VAL A 22 -13.32 8.50 -1.59
C VAL A 22 -12.02 8.25 -0.84
N HIS A 23 -11.53 7.02 -0.90
CA HIS A 23 -10.30 6.59 -0.23
C HIS A 23 -9.27 6.06 -1.23
N THR A 24 -8.00 6.18 -0.87
CA THR A 24 -6.88 5.75 -1.72
C THR A 24 -5.98 4.77 -0.98
N LEU A 25 -5.78 3.58 -1.55
CA LEU A 25 -4.79 2.60 -1.11
C LEU A 25 -3.72 2.45 -2.18
N GLN A 26 -2.47 2.72 -1.81
CA GLN A 26 -1.30 2.62 -2.68
C GLN A 26 -0.38 1.50 -2.19
N ARG A 27 0.22 0.76 -3.12
CA ARG A 27 1.25 -0.23 -2.82
C ARG A 27 2.50 0.07 -3.63
N LEU A 28 3.62 0.25 -2.95
CA LEU A 28 4.94 0.41 -3.53
C LEU A 28 5.76 -0.85 -3.24
N PHE A 29 6.28 -1.51 -4.28
CA PHE A 29 7.13 -2.69 -4.09
C PHE A 29 8.26 -2.72 -5.13
N GLY A 30 9.40 -3.29 -4.75
CA GLY A 30 10.55 -3.43 -5.62
C GLY A 30 11.84 -3.80 -4.88
N CYS A 31 12.95 -3.72 -5.59
CA CYS A 31 14.28 -3.93 -5.03
C CYS A 31 15.33 -3.01 -5.67
N GLU A 32 16.38 -2.75 -4.92
CA GLU A 32 17.60 -2.12 -5.39
C GLU A 32 18.65 -3.20 -5.65
N VAL A 33 19.33 -3.10 -6.78
CA VAL A 33 20.41 -3.99 -7.21
C VAL A 33 21.66 -3.14 -7.48
N SER A 34 22.81 -3.60 -7.03
CA SER A 34 24.10 -2.97 -7.27
C SER A 34 24.54 -3.16 -8.74
N PRO A 35 25.51 -2.37 -9.24
CA PRO A 35 26.00 -2.51 -10.62
C PRO A 35 26.59 -3.89 -10.95
N ASP A 36 27.08 -4.62 -9.95
CA ASP A 36 27.60 -5.99 -10.06
C ASP A 36 26.49 -7.06 -10.04
N GLY A 37 25.23 -6.65 -9.99
CA GLY A 37 24.08 -7.55 -9.93
C GLY A 37 23.75 -8.07 -8.53
N SER A 38 24.51 -7.69 -7.50
CA SER A 38 24.24 -8.12 -6.13
C SER A 38 22.99 -7.43 -5.56
N PHE A 39 22.22 -8.18 -4.76
CA PHE A 39 21.05 -7.66 -4.07
C PHE A 39 21.48 -6.65 -2.99
N LYS A 40 20.84 -5.47 -2.98
CA LYS A 40 21.10 -4.44 -1.98
C LYS A 40 19.99 -4.36 -0.93
N ARG A 41 18.74 -4.14 -1.37
CA ARG A 41 17.57 -4.17 -0.48
C ARG A 41 16.28 -4.35 -1.27
N SER A 42 15.24 -4.81 -0.60
CA SER A 42 13.87 -4.77 -1.10
C SER A 42 13.08 -3.68 -0.37
N PHE A 43 11.97 -3.28 -0.96
CA PHE A 43 10.96 -2.45 -0.33
C PHE A 43 9.58 -2.98 -0.68
N TYR A 44 8.69 -2.93 0.29
CA TYR A 44 7.29 -3.32 0.17
C TYR A 44 6.51 -2.48 1.17
N GLN A 45 5.76 -1.51 0.67
CA GLN A 45 5.11 -0.48 1.46
C GLN A 45 3.69 -0.24 0.98
N TYR A 46 2.83 0.17 1.90
CA TYR A 46 1.48 0.61 1.69
C TYR A 46 1.29 2.02 2.21
N GLY A 47 0.53 2.82 1.43
CA GLY A 47 0.01 4.10 1.87
C GLY A 47 -1.51 4.10 1.82
N TYR A 48 -2.15 4.72 2.82
CA TYR A 48 -3.60 4.89 2.90
C TYR A 48 -3.94 6.37 3.10
N ASP A 49 -4.77 6.92 2.22
CA ASP A 49 -5.16 8.33 2.21
C ASP A 49 -3.96 9.30 2.34
N GLY A 50 -2.87 8.97 1.64
CA GLY A 50 -1.64 9.77 1.58
C GLY A 50 -0.69 9.62 2.77
N HIS A 51 -1.00 8.74 3.73
CA HIS A 51 -0.15 8.47 4.89
C HIS A 51 0.48 7.08 4.81
N ASP A 52 1.69 6.95 5.32
CA ASP A 52 2.35 5.65 5.48
C ASP A 52 1.48 4.74 6.36
N TYR A 53 1.25 3.51 5.90
CA TYR A 53 0.42 2.54 6.60
C TYR A 53 1.22 1.31 7.05
N LEU A 54 1.96 0.68 6.12
CA LEU A 54 2.80 -0.50 6.39
C LEU A 54 4.04 -0.52 5.50
#